data_AF-A0A517ZQK8-F1
#
_entry.id   AF-A0A517ZQK8-F1
#
_cell.length_a   1.000
_cell.length_b   1.000
_cell.length_c   1.000
_cell.angle_alpha   90.00
_cell.angle_beta   90.00
_cell.angle_gamma   90.00
#
_symmetry.space_group_name_H-M   'P 1'
#
loop_
_entity.id
_entity.type
_entity.pdbx_description
1 polymer ?
#
loop_
_entity_poly.entity_id
_entity_poly.type
_entity_poly.pdbx_seq_one_letter_code
_entity_poly.pdbx_strand_id
1 'polypeptide(L)'
;MTMNFLTTDLTLATPMLAATTLVNVTAQVSLIVLVIALGFAFLRLVLGPTLPDRVVALDLAATLLVGMIAVSAIETGDVIFLRVAMVAALFSFIGTIGFCWYLQRGPDH
;
A
#
# COMPACT_ATOMS: atom_id res chain seq x y z
N MET A 1 -17.76 -48.26 -14.14
CA MET A 1 -17.89 -46.81 -13.89
C MET A 1 -17.25 -46.51 -12.54
N THR A 2 -15.92 -46.50 -12.47
CA THR A 2 -15.16 -46.19 -11.25
C THR A 2 -14.49 -44.84 -11.48
N MET A 3 -15.10 -43.76 -10.96
CA MET A 3 -14.45 -42.44 -10.95
C MET A 3 -13.25 -42.50 -9.99
N ASN A 4 -12.05 -42.28 -10.54
CA ASN A 4 -10.81 -42.22 -9.77
C ASN A 4 -10.82 -40.97 -8.88
N PHE A 5 -11.22 -41.15 -7.62
CA PHE A 5 -11.19 -40.16 -6.54
C PHE A 5 -9.84 -39.43 -6.45
N LEU A 6 -8.73 -40.17 -6.62
CA LEU A 6 -7.36 -39.62 -6.62
C LEU A 6 -7.07 -38.63 -7.76
N THR A 7 -7.74 -38.76 -8.92
CA THR A 7 -7.50 -37.88 -10.07
C THR A 7 -8.31 -36.57 -10.00
N THR A 8 -9.51 -36.61 -9.43
CA THR A 8 -10.35 -35.40 -9.27
C THR A 8 -9.78 -34.45 -8.24
N ASP A 9 -9.24 -34.96 -7.12
CA ASP A 9 -8.72 -34.13 -6.03
C ASP A 9 -7.43 -33.38 -6.42
N LEU A 10 -6.56 -34.03 -7.20
CA LEU A 10 -5.34 -33.40 -7.75
C LEU A 10 -5.66 -32.32 -8.78
N THR A 11 -6.70 -32.49 -9.60
CA THR A 11 -7.12 -31.49 -10.60
C THR A 11 -7.85 -30.28 -10.01
N LEU A 12 -8.43 -30.40 -8.81
CA LEU A 12 -9.03 -29.29 -8.06
C LEU A 12 -8.00 -28.59 -7.17
N ALA A 13 -6.93 -29.28 -6.78
CA ALA A 13 -5.81 -28.68 -6.04
C ALA A 13 -4.90 -27.81 -6.93
N THR A 14 -4.70 -28.16 -8.20
CA THR A 14 -3.88 -27.36 -9.13
C THR A 14 -4.38 -25.93 -9.36
N PRO A 15 -5.68 -25.63 -9.53
CA PRO A 15 -6.15 -24.24 -9.64
C PRO A 15 -6.04 -23.46 -8.33
N MET A 16 -6.22 -24.11 -7.17
CA MET A 16 -6.07 -23.47 -5.86
C MET A 16 -4.60 -23.15 -5.56
N LEU A 17 -3.69 -24.07 -5.90
CA LEU A 17 -2.24 -23.84 -5.82
C LEU A 17 -1.81 -22.73 -6.79
N ALA A 18 -2.29 -22.74 -8.04
CA ALA A 18 -2.01 -21.71 -9.04
C ALA A 18 -2.53 -20.33 -8.59
N ALA A 19 -3.74 -20.25 -8.04
CA ALA A 19 -4.31 -19.01 -7.50
C ALA A 19 -3.44 -18.43 -6.37
N THR A 20 -2.97 -19.28 -5.46
CA THR A 20 -2.11 -18.86 -4.34
C THR A 20 -0.74 -18.39 -4.84
N THR A 21 -0.16 -19.08 -5.84
CA THR A 21 1.11 -18.65 -6.46
C THR A 21 0.97 -17.35 -7.24
N LEU A 22 -0.16 -17.14 -7.92
CA LEU A 22 -0.41 -15.93 -8.69
C LEU A 22 -0.54 -14.73 -7.76
N VAL A 23 -1.28 -14.86 -6.65
CA VAL A 23 -1.40 -13.80 -5.63
C VAL A 23 -0.03 -13.44 -5.04
N ASN A 24 0.81 -14.44 -4.76
CA ASN A 24 2.17 -14.18 -4.24
C ASN A 24 3.03 -13.43 -5.26
N VAL A 25 3.04 -13.85 -6.53
CA VAL A 25 3.80 -13.17 -7.59
C VAL A 25 3.31 -11.73 -7.81
N THR A 26 1.99 -11.51 -7.86
CA THR A 26 1.45 -10.15 -8.03
C THR A 26 1.75 -9.27 -6.82
N ALA A 27 1.67 -9.81 -5.59
CA ALA A 27 2.03 -9.09 -4.37
C ALA A 27 3.51 -8.66 -4.37
N GLN A 28 4.43 -9.55 -4.74
CA GLN A 28 5.86 -9.24 -4.86
C GLN A 28 6.13 -8.14 -5.90
N VAL A 29 5.51 -8.24 -7.08
CA VAL A 29 5.62 -7.22 -8.13
C VAL A 29 5.06 -5.87 -7.62
N SER A 30 3.90 -5.88 -6.97
CA SER A 30 3.31 -4.67 -6.38
C SER A 30 4.24 -4.03 -5.33
N LEU A 31 4.84 -4.83 -4.43
CA LEU A 31 5.78 -4.32 -3.43
C LEU A 31 7.00 -3.67 -4.08
N ILE A 32 7.59 -4.29 -5.11
CA ILE A 32 8.73 -3.71 -5.84
C ILE A 32 8.35 -2.36 -6.46
N VAL A 33 7.21 -2.29 -7.14
CA VAL A 33 6.73 -1.05 -7.77
C VAL A 33 6.45 0.03 -6.71
N LEU A 34 5.86 -0.34 -5.57
CA LEU A 34 5.59 0.60 -4.46
C LEU A 34 6.89 1.13 -3.83
N VAL A 35 7.91 0.29 -3.67
CA VAL A 35 9.23 0.74 -3.18
C VAL A 35 9.88 1.72 -4.15
N ILE A 36 9.80 1.46 -5.46
CA ILE A 36 10.30 2.40 -6.48
C ILE A 36 9.53 3.72 -6.43
N ALA A 37 8.20 3.67 -6.35
CA ALA A 37 7.35 4.85 -6.22
C ALA A 37 7.67 5.64 -4.95
N LEU A 38 7.95 4.93 -3.84
CA LEU A 38 8.34 5.54 -2.58
C LEU A 38 9.69 6.26 -2.71
N GLY A 39 10.63 5.67 -3.44
CA GLY A 39 11.89 6.32 -3.82
C GLY A 39 11.65 7.64 -4.56
N PHE A 40 10.76 7.67 -5.54
CA PHE A 40 10.39 8.91 -6.23
C PHE A 40 9.70 9.94 -5.32
N ALA A 41 8.84 9.50 -4.40
CA ALA A 41 8.22 10.37 -3.41
C ALA A 41 9.26 11.01 -2.48
N PHE A 42 10.25 10.24 -2.03
CA PHE A 42 11.38 10.77 -1.24
C PHE A 42 12.24 11.75 -2.04
N LEU A 43 12.53 11.46 -3.31
CA LEU A 43 13.24 12.41 -4.17
C LEU A 43 12.46 13.74 -4.27
N ARG A 44 11.15 13.69 -4.47
CA ARG A 44 10.31 14.90 -4.47
C ARG A 44 10.31 15.61 -3.11
N LEU A 45 10.29 14.88 -2.00
CA LEU A 45 10.34 15.45 -0.65
C LEU A 45 11.61 16.29 -0.42
N VAL A 46 12.75 15.81 -0.91
CA VAL A 46 14.06 16.49 -0.74
C VAL A 46 14.23 17.64 -1.72
N LEU A 47 13.85 17.45 -2.99
CA LEU A 47 14.03 18.45 -4.05
C LEU A 47 12.88 19.49 -4.11
N GLY A 48 11.81 19.33 -3.32
CA GLY A 48 10.65 20.22 -3.34
C GLY A 48 11.01 21.68 -3.08
N PRO A 49 10.68 22.63 -3.98
CA PRO A 49 11.08 24.03 -3.88
C PRO A 49 10.24 24.82 -2.85
N THR A 50 9.00 24.43 -2.63
CA THR A 50 8.06 25.13 -1.72
C THR A 50 7.71 24.25 -0.52
N LEU A 51 7.43 24.88 0.64
CA LEU A 51 6.99 24.16 1.84
C LEU A 51 5.72 23.32 1.59
N PRO A 52 4.68 23.82 0.89
CA PRO A 52 3.50 23.02 0.60
C PRO A 52 3.78 21.80 -0.30
N ASP A 53 4.67 21.91 -1.28
CA ASP A 53 5.03 20.78 -2.15
C ASP A 53 5.68 19.64 -1.37
N ARG A 54 6.51 19.97 -0.36
CA ARG A 54 7.13 18.97 0.53
C ARG A 54 6.09 18.25 1.38
N VAL A 55 5.09 18.95 1.92
CA VAL A 55 4.04 18.31 2.72
C VAL A 55 3.20 17.36 1.89
N VAL A 56 2.85 17.76 0.66
CA VAL A 56 2.14 16.87 -0.27
C VAL A 56 3.00 15.66 -0.65
N ALA A 57 4.31 15.83 -0.82
CA ALA A 57 5.23 14.72 -1.06
C ALA A 57 5.31 13.76 0.15
N LEU A 58 5.27 14.28 1.38
CA LEU A 58 5.23 13.48 2.60
C LEU A 58 3.93 12.66 2.72
N ASP A 59 2.78 13.27 2.43
CA ASP A 59 1.48 12.60 2.43
C ASP A 59 1.41 11.50 1.36
N LEU A 60 2.00 11.75 0.18
CA LEU A 60 2.15 10.74 -0.86
C LEU A 60 3.02 9.56 -0.37
N ALA A 61 4.15 9.83 0.30
CA ALA A 61 5.02 8.79 0.84
C ALA A 61 4.29 7.94 1.90
N ALA A 62 3.53 8.58 2.80
CA ALA A 62 2.72 7.88 3.79
C ALA A 62 1.61 7.04 3.15
N THR A 63 0.96 7.53 2.09
CA THR A 63 -0.04 6.79 1.32
C THR A 63 0.58 5.56 0.63
N LEU A 64 1.80 5.68 0.09
CA LEU A 64 2.53 4.55 -0.48
C LEU A 64 2.89 3.50 0.59
N LEU A 65 3.25 3.93 1.79
CA LEU A 65 3.45 3.06 2.95
C LEU A 65 2.17 2.30 3.32
N VAL A 66 1.02 2.97 3.36
CA VAL A 66 -0.29 2.33 3.55
C VAL A 66 -0.55 1.28 2.47
N GLY A 67 -0.24 1.61 1.21
CA GLY A 67 -0.34 0.67 0.08
C GLY A 67 0.51 -0.58 0.28
N MET A 68 1.75 -0.45 0.76
CA MET A 68 2.61 -1.58 1.08
C MET A 68 2.02 -2.47 2.18
N ILE A 69 1.50 -1.88 3.25
CA ILE A 69 0.84 -2.62 4.34
C ILE A 69 -0.41 -3.36 3.81
N ALA A 70 -1.17 -2.73 2.91
CA ALA A 70 -2.35 -3.36 2.30
C ALA A 70 -1.98 -4.56 1.42
N VAL A 71 -0.89 -4.49 0.65
CA VAL A 71 -0.39 -5.63 -0.14
C VAL A 71 0.08 -6.76 0.79
N SER A 72 0.82 -6.44 1.86
CA SER A 72 1.24 -7.44 2.86
C SER A 72 0.06 -8.09 3.59
N ALA A 73 -1.05 -7.37 3.76
CA ALA A 73 -2.29 -7.93 4.31
C ALA A 73 -2.87 -9.03 3.41
N ILE A 74 -2.83 -8.82 2.08
CA ILE A 74 -3.31 -9.79 1.09
C ILE A 74 -2.39 -11.02 1.05
N GLU A 75 -1.07 -10.82 1.14
CA GLU A 75 -0.09 -11.90 1.14
C GLU A 75 -0.19 -12.79 2.39
N THR A 76 -0.34 -12.17 3.56
CA THR A 76 -0.41 -12.90 4.85
C THR A 76 -1.81 -13.45 5.13
N GLY A 77 -2.85 -12.86 4.53
CA GLY A 77 -4.25 -13.17 4.82
C GLY A 77 -4.75 -12.63 6.17
N ASP A 78 -3.92 -11.86 6.88
CA ASP A 78 -4.20 -11.36 8.22
C ASP A 78 -4.85 -9.97 8.20
N VAL A 79 -6.07 -9.89 8.72
CA VAL A 79 -6.85 -8.64 8.77
C VAL A 79 -6.25 -7.56 9.67
N ILE A 80 -5.29 -7.92 10.53
CA ILE A 80 -4.59 -7.00 11.44
C ILE A 80 -3.85 -5.92 10.65
N PHE A 81 -3.21 -6.29 9.53
CA PHE A 81 -2.49 -5.35 8.68
C PHE A 81 -3.42 -4.29 8.10
N LEU A 82 -4.62 -4.67 7.66
CA LEU A 82 -5.60 -3.73 7.11
C LEU A 82 -6.09 -2.72 8.16
N ARG A 83 -6.24 -3.14 9.43
CA ARG A 83 -6.59 -2.23 10.53
C ARG A 83 -5.51 -1.18 10.74
N VAL A 84 -4.24 -1.61 10.74
CA VAL A 84 -3.09 -0.70 10.86
C VAL A 84 -3.02 0.25 9.66
N ALA A 85 -3.23 -0.26 8.44
CA ALA A 85 -3.24 0.54 7.22
C ALA A 85 -4.32 1.64 7.25
N MET A 86 -5.55 1.31 7.66
CA MET A 86 -6.64 2.29 7.77
C MET A 86 -6.33 3.39 8.79
N VAL A 87 -5.77 3.03 9.95
CA VAL A 87 -5.38 4.00 10.98
C VAL A 87 -4.25 4.89 10.45
N ALA A 88 -3.21 4.32 9.85
CA ALA A 88 -2.11 5.08 9.28
C ALA A 88 -2.56 6.04 8.16
N ALA A 89 -3.48 5.61 7.29
CA ALA A 89 -4.06 6.45 6.25
C ALA A 89 -4.79 7.66 6.82
N LEU A 90 -5.60 7.45 7.87
CA LEU A 90 -6.31 8.53 8.55
C LEU A 90 -5.34 9.52 9.20
N PHE A 91 -4.29 9.04 9.88
CA PHE A 91 -3.28 9.90 10.49
C PHE A 91 -2.52 10.75 9.45
N SER A 92 -2.15 10.17 8.29
CA SER A 92 -1.51 10.92 7.20
C SER A 92 -2.39 12.08 6.73
N PHE A 93 -3.65 11.77 6.43
CA PHE A 93 -4.60 12.75 5.91
C PHE A 93 -4.89 13.87 6.91
N ILE A 94 -5.04 13.54 8.19
CA ILE A 94 -5.22 14.52 9.26
C ILE A 94 -4.00 15.45 9.36
N GLY A 95 -2.78 14.92 9.26
CA GLY A 95 -1.56 15.72 9.27
C GLY A 95 -1.53 16.75 8.15
N THR A 96 -1.91 16.35 6.94
CA THR A 96 -1.98 17.22 5.76
C THR A 96 -3.05 18.30 5.91
N ILE A 97 -4.25 17.97 6.43
CA ILE A 97 -5.28 18.97 6.73
C ILE A 97 -4.79 19.97 7.77
N GLY A 98 -4.15 19.49 8.85
CA GLY A 98 -3.60 20.34 9.90
C GLY A 98 -2.57 21.33 9.36
N PHE A 99 -1.70 20.88 8.45
CA PHE A 99 -0.75 21.75 7.77
C PHE A 99 -1.44 22.80 6.88
N CYS A 100 -2.44 22.41 6.08
CA CYS A 100 -3.21 23.36 5.26
C CYS A 100 -3.91 24.42 6.13
N TRP A 101 -4.47 24.01 7.26
CA TRP A 101 -5.11 24.89 8.24
C TRP A 101 -4.12 25.87 8.88
N TYR A 102 -2.88 25.43 9.13
CA TYR A 102 -1.80 26.28 9.61
C TYR A 102 -1.38 27.31 8.55
N LEU A 103 -1.24 26.88 7.29
CA LEU A 103 -0.86 27.77 6.20
C LEU A 103 -1.90 28.87 5.95
N GLN A 104 -3.19 28.57 6.12
CA GLN A 104 -4.28 29.56 6.02
C GLN A 104 -4.25 30.62 7.13
N ARG A 105 -3.56 30.36 8.26
CA ARG A 105 -3.38 31.31 9.38
C ARG A 105 -2.01 32.00 9.34
N GLY A 106 -1.30 31.93 8.21
CA GLY A 106 -0.05 32.65 8.01
C GLY A 106 -0.24 34.14 8.26
N PRO A 107 0.79 34.85 8.78
CA PRO A 107 0.62 36.14 9.46
C PRO A 107 -0.14 37.16 8.62
N ASP A 108 -1.16 37.76 9.23
CA ASP A 108 -1.89 38.89 8.66
C ASP A 108 -0.89 40.00 8.25
N HIS A 109 -0.83 40.29 6.95
CA HIS A 109 -0.43 41.58 6.39
C HIS A 109 -1.60 42.08 5.55
#